data_AF-A0A9P3CLH5-F1
#
_entry.id   AF-A0A9P3CLH5-F1
#
_cell.length_a   1.000
_cell.length_b   1.000
_cell.length_c   1.000
_cell.angle_alpha   90.00
_cell.angle_beta   90.00
_cell.angle_gamma   90.00
#
_symmetry.space_group_name_H-M   'P 1'
#
loop_
_entity.id
_entity.type
_entity.pdbx_description
1 polymer ?
#
loop_
_entity_poly.entity_id
_entity_poly.type
_entity_poly.pdbx_seq_one_letter_code
_entity_poly.pdbx_strand_id
1 'polypeptide(L)'
;MQYPESLLIEVESGIMIREVQEQIAGYMRDPPGVPTVSAFLAGSNGDKLCRVLVAKPQSKQMQQMQQMLISKLGGLVNRRVYYMPFSRSLKLDAASAATVCDLLRECTRNGGILLVQPEHILSFQLMALECFITGREAVGRQLLAPDVQSMLNSARDIVDESDENFSVSFELIYTMGSQCAIEFSPDRWTLVQQVLDAVRLLAPQLWKALPDAVEYLPGALAGSFPRVRILREEGAKLLLESLADHVCAHGLHGLQISRQPAAIRKAVRRYITTFELTAVEVAAVEDSVFWTEATSSPLLLLRGFIAGGVLAFIFGQKRWRVNYGLTTAPRTPPTKLAVPYRAKDMPSPRSEFSHPDVVLFLTSLSYYYGGLDDDDLFNALSHVLNSDQADIEYMAWVQDAPTLPLAFRQLQGINLKDKSQCINEVFPCLRSGKSVIDYFLSHVVFPKEMKEFPKKLSSSGWDMGQSKKAYGGAVTGFSGTNDARDLLPVDVAHLDLQEQKHTNALVLEHILQPSNGVI
;
A
#
# COMPACT_ATOMS: atom_id res chain seq x y z
N MET A 1 49.46 5.62 -8.55
CA MET A 1 48.02 5.98 -8.61
C MET A 1 47.34 5.36 -7.42
N GLN A 2 46.42 6.09 -6.77
CA GLN A 2 45.73 5.61 -5.56
C GLN A 2 44.53 4.70 -5.88
N TYR A 3 43.93 4.84 -7.08
CA TYR A 3 42.81 4.03 -7.56
C TYR A 3 43.02 3.63 -9.04
N PRO A 4 43.77 2.56 -9.34
CA PRO A 4 44.08 2.17 -10.72
C PRO A 4 42.84 1.71 -11.50
N GLU A 5 41.83 1.15 -10.82
CA GLU A 5 40.60 0.66 -11.46
C GLU A 5 39.73 1.78 -12.06
N SER A 6 39.79 3.01 -11.52
CA SER A 6 39.12 4.18 -12.13
C SER A 6 39.65 4.48 -13.52
N LEU A 7 40.97 4.42 -13.72
CA LEU A 7 41.62 4.61 -15.02
C LEU A 7 41.23 3.49 -16.00
N LEU A 8 41.13 2.24 -15.53
CA LEU A 8 40.68 1.13 -16.36
C LEU A 8 39.26 1.35 -16.89
N ILE A 9 38.35 1.89 -16.06
CA ILE A 9 36.99 2.27 -16.49
C ILE A 9 37.04 3.36 -17.56
N GLU A 10 37.84 4.42 -17.38
CA GLU A 10 37.96 5.50 -18.36
C GLU A 10 38.42 4.99 -19.73
N VAL A 11 39.51 4.22 -19.73
CA VAL A 11 40.11 3.62 -20.93
C VAL A 11 39.15 2.65 -21.63
N GLU A 12 38.51 1.74 -20.89
CA GLU A 12 37.57 0.77 -21.44
C GLU A 12 36.26 1.42 -21.92
N SER A 13 35.84 2.50 -21.28
CA SER A 13 34.58 3.18 -21.58
C SER A 13 34.67 4.24 -22.67
N GLY A 14 35.87 4.73 -22.98
CA GLY A 14 36.06 5.94 -23.77
C GLY A 14 35.46 7.19 -23.12
N ILE A 15 35.47 7.26 -21.77
CA ILE A 15 34.96 8.40 -21.01
C ILE A 15 36.07 8.99 -20.14
N MET A 16 35.94 10.27 -19.81
CA MET A 16 36.69 10.91 -18.74
C MET A 16 35.75 11.07 -17.54
N ILE A 17 36.14 10.57 -16.38
CA ILE A 17 35.43 10.81 -15.12
C ILE A 17 35.62 12.28 -14.77
N ARG A 18 34.51 13.02 -14.63
CA ARG A 18 34.57 14.45 -14.33
C ARG A 18 35.10 14.66 -12.91
N GLU A 19 35.74 15.79 -12.65
CA GLU A 19 36.24 16.13 -11.31
C GLU A 19 35.14 16.01 -10.24
N VAL A 20 33.96 16.57 -10.52
CA VAL A 20 32.76 16.45 -9.67
C VAL A 20 32.41 14.99 -9.38
N GLN A 21 32.53 14.09 -10.37
CA GLN A 21 32.23 12.65 -10.22
C GLN A 21 33.28 11.91 -9.39
N GLU A 22 34.56 12.27 -9.47
CA GLU A 22 35.63 11.62 -8.69
C GLU A 22 35.69 12.16 -7.25
N GLN A 23 35.37 13.44 -7.01
CA GLN A 23 35.15 14.00 -5.66
C GLN A 23 34.05 13.22 -4.94
N ILE A 24 32.87 13.16 -5.58
CA ILE A 24 31.70 12.35 -5.24
C ILE A 24 32.07 10.88 -4.96
N ALA A 25 32.90 10.27 -5.79
CA ALA A 25 33.29 8.88 -5.59
C ALA A 25 34.30 8.70 -4.46
N GLY A 26 35.20 9.67 -4.23
CA GLY A 26 36.08 9.72 -3.06
C GLY A 26 35.30 9.59 -1.76
N TYR A 27 34.29 10.44 -1.60
CA TYR A 27 33.35 10.39 -0.49
C TYR A 27 32.56 9.06 -0.36
N MET A 28 32.38 8.28 -1.43
CA MET A 28 31.81 6.93 -1.29
C MET A 28 32.82 5.87 -0.88
N ARG A 29 34.04 5.92 -1.44
CA ARG A 29 35.10 4.95 -1.16
C ARG A 29 35.49 5.00 0.31
N ASP A 30 35.57 6.20 0.87
CA ASP A 30 35.71 6.46 2.30
C ASP A 30 34.53 7.36 2.74
N PRO A 31 33.44 6.80 3.33
CA PRO A 31 32.20 7.53 3.65
C PRO A 31 32.44 8.86 4.38
N PRO A 32 31.92 9.99 3.86
CA PRO A 32 30.50 10.08 3.50
C PRO A 32 30.15 10.71 2.11
N GLY A 33 29.60 9.91 1.17
CA GLY A 33 28.64 10.17 0.03
C GLY A 33 28.91 11.16 -1.14
N VAL A 34 28.46 11.02 -2.42
CA VAL A 34 27.70 10.02 -3.24
C VAL A 34 27.64 10.46 -4.75
N PRO A 35 27.48 9.65 -5.84
CA PRO A 35 28.18 8.43 -6.36
C PRO A 35 28.88 8.52 -7.77
N THR A 36 29.86 7.64 -8.09
CA THR A 36 30.28 7.24 -9.47
C THR A 36 30.89 5.81 -9.45
N VAL A 37 31.09 5.18 -10.63
CA VAL A 37 31.54 3.79 -10.85
C VAL A 37 32.76 3.38 -9.98
N SER A 38 33.65 4.31 -9.63
CA SER A 38 34.77 4.11 -8.68
C SER A 38 34.36 3.61 -7.28
N ALA A 39 33.08 3.75 -6.89
CA ALA A 39 32.55 3.30 -5.60
C ALA A 39 32.28 1.78 -5.55
N PHE A 40 31.88 1.16 -6.66
CA PHE A 40 31.69 -0.30 -6.75
C PHE A 40 33.00 -1.06 -6.52
N LEU A 41 34.11 -0.40 -6.83
CA LEU A 41 35.46 -0.96 -6.83
C LEU A 41 36.04 -1.04 -5.43
N ALA A 42 36.08 0.06 -4.69
CA ALA A 42 36.63 0.07 -3.32
C ALA A 42 35.86 -0.84 -2.33
N GLY A 43 34.60 -1.20 -2.62
CA GLY A 43 33.82 -2.14 -1.82
C GLY A 43 34.13 -3.62 -2.07
N SER A 44 34.93 -3.95 -3.10
CA SER A 44 34.99 -5.29 -3.69
C SER A 44 36.36 -6.00 -3.54
N ASN A 45 37.15 -5.66 -2.52
CA ASN A 45 38.53 -6.15 -2.35
C ASN A 45 38.68 -7.65 -1.99
N GLY A 46 37.61 -8.46 -2.04
CA GLY A 46 37.59 -9.88 -1.67
C GLY A 46 37.24 -10.15 -0.20
N ASP A 47 37.39 -9.15 0.67
CA ASP A 47 37.15 -9.27 2.11
C ASP A 47 35.67 -9.12 2.53
N LYS A 48 34.85 -8.47 1.69
CA LYS A 48 33.46 -8.08 2.02
C LYS A 48 32.53 -8.28 0.83
N LEU A 49 31.27 -8.60 1.13
CA LEU A 49 30.21 -8.69 0.14
C LEU A 49 29.81 -7.28 -0.32
N CYS A 50 30.00 -6.96 -1.60
CA CYS A 50 29.53 -5.70 -2.21
C CYS A 50 28.14 -5.91 -2.81
N ARG A 51 27.13 -5.16 -2.37
CA ARG A 51 25.74 -5.26 -2.85
C ARG A 51 25.27 -3.95 -3.45
N VAL A 52 24.59 -4.03 -4.59
CA VAL A 52 23.99 -2.88 -5.29
C VAL A 52 22.47 -3.09 -5.33
N LEU A 53 21.75 -2.17 -4.70
CA LEU A 53 20.30 -2.24 -4.47
C LEU A 53 19.59 -1.22 -5.37
N VAL A 54 18.56 -1.67 -6.11
CA VAL A 54 17.84 -0.81 -7.07
C VAL A 54 16.32 -0.96 -7.01
N ALA A 55 15.63 0.19 -7.10
CA ALA A 55 14.23 0.39 -6.74
C ALA A 55 13.18 -0.34 -7.58
N LYS A 56 13.45 -0.70 -8.86
CA LYS A 56 12.36 -0.98 -9.83
C LYS A 56 12.23 -2.45 -10.25
N PRO A 57 11.09 -3.12 -9.95
CA PRO A 57 10.77 -4.49 -10.38
C PRO A 57 10.54 -4.67 -11.89
N GLN A 58 10.53 -3.59 -12.68
CA GLN A 58 10.36 -3.69 -14.13
C GLN A 58 11.71 -4.03 -14.76
N SER A 59 11.85 -5.31 -15.10
CA SER A 59 13.09 -5.97 -15.54
C SER A 59 13.96 -5.18 -16.52
N LYS A 60 13.39 -4.32 -17.39
CA LYS A 60 14.17 -3.49 -18.32
C LYS A 60 15.22 -2.60 -17.65
N GLN A 61 14.90 -1.89 -16.56
CA GLN A 61 15.89 -0.98 -15.95
C GLN A 61 16.97 -1.76 -15.18
N MET A 62 16.59 -2.87 -14.53
CA MET A 62 17.54 -3.77 -13.90
C MET A 62 18.42 -4.49 -14.94
N GLN A 63 17.87 -4.90 -16.09
CA GLN A 63 18.60 -5.47 -17.23
C GLN A 63 19.53 -4.44 -17.88
N GLN A 64 19.11 -3.18 -18.03
CA GLN A 64 19.95 -2.10 -18.54
C GLN A 64 21.12 -1.82 -17.59
N MET A 65 20.87 -1.71 -16.30
CA MET A 65 21.95 -1.57 -15.31
C MET A 65 22.83 -2.82 -15.27
N GLN A 66 22.27 -4.03 -15.35
CA GLN A 66 23.04 -5.27 -15.43
C GLN A 66 23.95 -5.28 -16.66
N GLN A 67 23.42 -4.94 -17.84
CA GLN A 67 24.20 -4.81 -19.08
C GLN A 67 25.28 -3.74 -18.96
N MET A 68 24.96 -2.60 -18.33
CA MET A 68 25.90 -1.52 -18.06
C MET A 68 27.02 -1.98 -17.11
N LEU A 69 26.70 -2.55 -15.94
CA LEU A 69 27.69 -3.04 -14.98
C LEU A 69 28.56 -4.15 -15.58
N ILE A 70 27.98 -5.11 -16.31
CA ILE A 70 28.75 -6.14 -17.03
C ILE A 70 29.66 -5.51 -18.08
N SER A 71 29.17 -4.55 -18.87
CA SER A 71 29.95 -3.83 -19.89
C SER A 71 31.06 -2.95 -19.30
N LYS A 72 30.88 -2.42 -18.08
CA LYS A 72 31.80 -1.44 -17.47
C LYS A 72 32.78 -2.05 -16.48
N LEU A 73 32.50 -3.25 -15.98
CA LEU A 73 33.26 -3.89 -14.91
C LEU A 73 33.73 -5.31 -15.29
N GLY A 74 33.10 -5.98 -16.25
CA GLY A 74 33.45 -7.35 -16.66
C GLY A 74 34.62 -7.46 -17.64
N GLY A 75 35.17 -6.34 -18.11
CA GLY A 75 36.30 -6.28 -19.04
C GLY A 75 37.65 -6.12 -18.35
N LEU A 76 38.40 -5.05 -18.65
CA LEU A 76 39.72 -4.76 -18.07
C LEU A 76 39.71 -4.70 -16.53
N VAL A 77 38.58 -4.31 -15.95
CA VAL A 77 38.36 -4.21 -14.50
C VAL A 77 38.13 -5.61 -13.86
N ASN A 78 37.74 -6.61 -14.66
CA ASN A 78 37.62 -8.04 -14.32
C ASN A 78 36.77 -8.34 -13.06
N ARG A 79 35.65 -7.66 -12.88
CA ARG A 79 34.68 -7.87 -11.79
C ARG A 79 33.42 -8.56 -12.30
N ARG A 80 33.12 -9.73 -11.74
CA ARG A 80 31.89 -10.47 -12.08
C ARG A 80 30.68 -9.90 -11.34
N VAL A 81 29.63 -9.60 -12.09
CA VAL A 81 28.31 -9.24 -11.56
C VAL A 81 27.52 -10.51 -11.25
N TYR A 82 27.11 -10.67 -10.01
CA TYR A 82 26.24 -11.74 -9.52
C TYR A 82 24.81 -11.24 -9.38
N TYR A 83 23.84 -12.15 -9.43
CA TYR A 83 22.44 -11.83 -9.26
C TYR A 83 21.74 -12.87 -8.41
N MET A 84 20.84 -12.43 -7.54
CA MET A 84 20.12 -13.27 -6.59
C MET A 84 18.62 -12.88 -6.60
N PRO A 85 17.80 -13.46 -7.52
CA PRO A 85 16.36 -13.24 -7.57
C PRO A 85 15.65 -14.04 -6.47
N PHE A 86 15.84 -13.60 -5.23
CA PHE A 86 15.22 -14.24 -4.07
C PHE A 86 13.81 -13.68 -3.87
N SER A 87 12.80 -14.53 -3.70
CA SER A 87 11.42 -14.08 -3.44
C SER A 87 10.65 -15.11 -2.64
N ARG A 88 9.54 -14.70 -2.02
CA ARG A 88 8.64 -15.62 -1.29
C ARG A 88 8.18 -16.83 -2.10
N SER A 89 8.05 -16.69 -3.41
CA SER A 89 7.61 -17.78 -4.30
C SER A 89 8.65 -18.91 -4.48
N LEU A 90 9.90 -18.69 -4.07
CA LEU A 90 10.98 -19.65 -4.23
C LEU A 90 10.85 -20.80 -3.22
N LYS A 91 10.50 -21.99 -3.72
CA LYS A 91 10.41 -23.21 -2.91
C LYS A 91 11.80 -23.81 -2.69
N LEU A 92 12.50 -23.33 -1.66
CA LEU A 92 13.81 -23.86 -1.27
C LEU A 92 13.70 -25.17 -0.48
N ASP A 93 14.48 -26.15 -0.91
CA ASP A 93 14.96 -27.24 -0.07
C ASP A 93 16.37 -26.91 0.48
N ALA A 94 16.93 -27.81 1.30
CA ALA A 94 18.22 -27.58 1.96
C ALA A 94 19.39 -27.49 0.95
N ALA A 95 19.32 -28.22 -0.17
CA ALA A 95 20.34 -28.18 -1.22
C ALA A 95 20.30 -26.86 -2.00
N SER A 96 19.11 -26.40 -2.38
CA SER A 96 18.92 -25.11 -3.06
C SER A 96 19.32 -23.93 -2.17
N ALA A 97 19.02 -24.01 -0.87
CA ALA A 97 19.47 -23.01 0.11
C ALA A 97 21.00 -22.99 0.27
N ALA A 98 21.66 -24.15 0.28
CA ALA A 98 23.12 -24.24 0.28
C ALA A 98 23.71 -23.59 -1.00
N THR A 99 23.16 -23.89 -2.19
CA THR A 99 23.58 -23.27 -3.46
C THR A 99 23.46 -21.73 -3.43
N VAL A 100 22.41 -21.18 -2.82
CA VAL A 100 22.27 -19.72 -2.64
C VAL A 100 23.36 -19.17 -1.73
N CYS A 101 23.68 -19.85 -0.63
CA CYS A 101 24.76 -19.45 0.28
C CYS A 101 26.14 -19.56 -0.38
N ASP A 102 26.37 -20.60 -1.18
CA ASP A 102 27.61 -20.78 -1.94
C ASP A 102 27.80 -19.71 -3.02
N LEU A 103 26.73 -19.24 -3.66
CA LEU A 103 26.77 -18.09 -4.57
C LEU A 103 27.20 -16.80 -3.84
N LEU A 104 26.73 -16.56 -2.61
CA LEU A 104 27.18 -15.42 -1.79
C LEU A 104 28.66 -15.53 -1.40
N ARG A 105 29.11 -16.74 -1.03
CA ARG A 105 30.52 -17.04 -0.71
C ARG A 105 31.42 -16.83 -1.93
N GLU A 106 31.03 -17.37 -3.08
CA GLU A 106 31.74 -17.22 -4.34
C GLU A 106 31.84 -15.75 -4.76
N CYS A 107 30.71 -15.02 -4.70
CA CYS A 107 30.66 -13.58 -4.98
C CYS A 107 31.64 -12.79 -4.11
N THR A 108 31.69 -13.08 -2.80
CA THR A 108 32.58 -12.38 -1.86
C THR A 108 34.05 -12.69 -2.15
N ARG A 109 34.44 -13.97 -2.21
CA ARG A 109 35.85 -14.38 -2.46
C ARG A 109 36.40 -13.83 -3.77
N ASN A 110 35.57 -13.75 -4.81
CA ASN A 110 35.97 -13.28 -6.13
C ASN A 110 35.99 -11.74 -6.22
N GLY A 111 35.65 -11.02 -5.13
CA GLY A 111 35.47 -9.56 -5.19
C GLY A 111 34.42 -9.15 -6.22
N GLY A 112 33.35 -9.94 -6.31
CA GLY A 112 32.23 -9.69 -7.22
C GLY A 112 31.25 -8.67 -6.67
N ILE A 113 30.30 -8.29 -7.51
CA ILE A 113 29.25 -7.31 -7.16
C ILE A 113 27.90 -8.02 -7.22
N LEU A 114 27.20 -8.08 -6.10
CA LEU A 114 25.88 -8.69 -6.01
C LEU A 114 24.79 -7.66 -6.33
N LEU A 115 24.14 -7.82 -7.47
CA LEU A 115 22.99 -7.03 -7.87
C LEU A 115 21.71 -7.58 -7.22
N VAL A 116 20.96 -6.74 -6.52
CA VAL A 116 19.77 -7.15 -5.75
C VAL A 116 18.68 -6.08 -5.78
N GLN A 117 17.45 -6.49 -5.51
CA GLN A 117 16.31 -5.61 -5.25
C GLN A 117 15.96 -5.67 -3.75
N PRO A 118 15.26 -4.65 -3.21
CA PRO A 118 14.76 -4.68 -1.85
C PRO A 118 13.99 -5.97 -1.51
N GLU A 119 13.08 -6.39 -2.40
CA GLU A 119 12.30 -7.63 -2.26
C GLU A 119 13.19 -8.84 -1.99
N HIS A 120 14.40 -8.91 -2.56
CA HIS A 120 15.29 -10.06 -2.42
C HIS A 120 15.94 -10.14 -1.04
N ILE A 121 16.39 -9.00 -0.49
CA ILE A 121 17.03 -8.93 0.82
C ILE A 121 15.99 -9.20 1.91
N LEU A 122 14.85 -8.52 1.84
CA LEU A 122 13.78 -8.69 2.82
C LEU A 122 13.18 -10.11 2.73
N SER A 123 12.99 -10.66 1.53
CA SER A 123 12.54 -12.05 1.36
C SER A 123 13.52 -13.06 1.96
N PHE A 124 14.83 -12.82 1.88
CA PHE A 124 15.84 -13.71 2.48
C PHE A 124 15.73 -13.74 4.01
N GLN A 125 15.61 -12.57 4.63
CA GLN A 125 15.41 -12.43 6.08
C GLN A 125 14.10 -13.08 6.55
N LEU A 126 12.98 -12.75 5.90
CA LEU A 126 11.66 -13.27 6.26
C LEU A 126 11.53 -14.77 6.01
N MET A 127 12.09 -15.30 4.91
CA MET A 127 12.04 -16.73 4.61
C MET A 127 12.86 -17.56 5.60
N ALA A 128 13.98 -17.04 6.10
CA ALA A 128 14.76 -17.70 7.14
C ALA A 128 13.92 -17.92 8.41
N LEU A 129 13.23 -16.87 8.88
CA LEU A 129 12.30 -16.93 10.03
C LEU A 129 11.09 -17.83 9.75
N GLU A 130 10.47 -17.71 8.57
CA GLU A 130 9.36 -18.56 8.10
C GLU A 130 9.75 -20.05 8.15
N CYS A 131 11.00 -20.41 7.79
CA CYS A 131 11.47 -21.79 7.83
C CYS A 131 11.46 -22.38 9.24
N PHE A 132 11.90 -21.64 10.27
CA PHE A 132 11.82 -22.12 11.66
C PHE A 132 10.37 -22.25 12.14
N ILE A 133 9.51 -21.27 11.83
CA ILE A 133 8.09 -21.29 12.24
C ILE A 133 7.32 -22.42 11.56
N THR A 134 7.70 -22.80 10.32
CA THR A 134 7.06 -23.88 9.55
C THR A 134 7.74 -25.25 9.71
N GLY A 135 8.70 -25.40 10.63
CA GLY A 135 9.42 -26.67 10.87
C GLY A 135 10.43 -27.06 9.77
N ARG A 136 10.68 -26.20 8.78
CA ARG A 136 11.73 -26.37 7.75
C ARG A 136 13.10 -25.95 8.26
N GLU A 137 13.45 -26.35 9.49
CA GLU A 137 14.67 -25.87 10.17
C GLU A 137 15.95 -26.15 9.38
N ALA A 138 16.04 -27.25 8.63
CA ALA A 138 17.19 -27.55 7.78
C ALA A 138 17.47 -26.46 6.73
N VAL A 139 16.42 -25.82 6.18
CA VAL A 139 16.54 -24.68 5.26
C VAL A 139 16.91 -23.42 6.04
N GLY A 140 16.22 -23.15 7.16
CA GLY A 140 16.47 -21.98 8.01
C GLY A 140 17.91 -21.92 8.53
N ARG A 141 18.50 -23.06 8.91
CA ARG A 141 19.90 -23.17 9.37
C ARG A 141 20.93 -22.90 8.27
N GLN A 142 20.60 -23.16 7.00
CA GLN A 142 21.48 -22.77 5.88
C GLN A 142 21.43 -21.25 5.67
N LEU A 143 20.22 -20.66 5.62
CA LEU A 143 20.05 -19.22 5.43
C LEU A 143 20.61 -18.38 6.60
N LEU A 144 20.55 -18.91 7.82
CA LEU A 144 21.15 -18.32 9.04
C LEU A 144 22.54 -18.90 9.38
N ALA A 145 23.27 -19.48 8.42
CA ALA A 145 24.62 -19.96 8.68
C ALA A 145 25.51 -18.79 9.19
N PRO A 146 26.34 -18.98 10.26
CA PRO A 146 27.04 -17.87 10.91
C PRO A 146 27.97 -17.07 9.99
N ASP A 147 28.58 -17.74 9.00
CA ASP A 147 29.41 -17.12 7.98
C ASP A 147 28.58 -16.24 7.03
N VAL A 148 27.43 -16.74 6.55
CA VAL A 148 26.50 -15.99 5.71
C VAL A 148 25.97 -14.76 6.43
N GLN A 149 25.58 -14.90 7.71
CA GLN A 149 25.11 -13.78 8.52
C GLN A 149 26.22 -12.74 8.77
N SER A 150 27.46 -13.19 9.04
CA SER A 150 28.62 -12.30 9.15
C SER A 150 28.87 -11.51 7.86
N MET A 151 28.81 -12.18 6.69
CA MET A 151 28.97 -11.54 5.38
C MET A 151 27.87 -10.52 5.07
N LEU A 152 26.61 -10.81 5.44
CA LEU A 152 25.50 -9.89 5.25
C LEU A 152 25.59 -8.66 6.17
N ASN A 153 26.01 -8.86 7.42
CA ASN A 153 26.16 -7.80 8.42
C ASN A 153 27.37 -6.90 8.15
N SER A 154 28.48 -7.46 7.63
CA SER A 154 29.68 -6.71 7.23
C SER A 154 29.66 -6.19 5.78
N ALA A 155 28.56 -6.40 5.04
CA ALA A 155 28.43 -6.03 3.64
C ALA A 155 28.61 -4.53 3.39
N ARG A 156 29.07 -4.20 2.17
CA ARG A 156 29.02 -2.84 1.62
C ARG A 156 27.79 -2.71 0.74
N ASP A 157 26.82 -1.92 1.18
CA ASP A 157 25.57 -1.68 0.47
C ASP A 157 25.60 -0.31 -0.23
N ILE A 158 25.28 -0.33 -1.53
CA ILE A 158 25.14 0.85 -2.39
C ILE A 158 23.71 0.88 -2.90
N VAL A 159 22.94 1.91 -2.54
CA VAL A 159 21.49 2.03 -2.83
C VAL A 159 21.23 3.15 -3.83
N ASP A 160 20.65 2.80 -4.97
CA ASP A 160 20.18 3.74 -5.99
C ASP A 160 18.72 4.12 -5.73
N GLU A 161 18.34 5.40 -5.80
CA GLU A 161 17.02 5.94 -5.40
C GLU A 161 16.65 5.58 -3.95
N SER A 162 17.56 5.89 -3.02
CA SER A 162 17.51 5.51 -1.60
C SER A 162 16.32 6.09 -0.82
N ASP A 163 15.75 7.21 -1.24
CA ASP A 163 14.46 7.75 -0.77
C ASP A 163 13.30 6.77 -1.02
N GLU A 164 13.23 6.20 -2.22
CA GLU A 164 12.21 5.20 -2.58
C GLU A 164 12.50 3.83 -1.92
N ASN A 165 13.77 3.37 -1.93
CA ASN A 165 14.11 2.05 -1.38
C ASN A 165 14.03 1.99 0.15
N PHE A 166 14.29 3.10 0.84
CA PHE A 166 14.10 3.22 2.29
C PHE A 166 12.72 3.76 2.67
N SER A 167 11.77 3.83 1.74
CA SER A 167 10.41 4.23 2.07
C SER A 167 9.72 3.17 2.95
N VAL A 168 9.13 3.60 4.06
CA VAL A 168 8.23 2.75 4.88
C VAL A 168 7.00 2.25 4.11
N SER A 169 6.69 2.87 2.97
CA SER A 169 5.61 2.41 2.07
C SER A 169 5.99 1.13 1.32
N PHE A 170 7.28 0.78 1.26
CA PHE A 170 7.73 -0.53 0.79
C PHE A 170 7.77 -1.50 1.98
N GLU A 171 6.65 -2.18 2.20
CA GLU A 171 6.49 -3.24 3.20
C GLU A 171 6.32 -4.60 2.51
N LEU A 172 7.10 -5.60 2.94
CA LEU A 172 7.02 -6.98 2.47
C LEU A 172 6.44 -7.87 3.59
N ILE A 173 5.26 -8.43 3.35
CA ILE A 173 4.51 -9.20 4.36
C ILE A 173 4.47 -10.69 4.01
N TYR A 174 4.96 -11.51 4.92
CA TYR A 174 4.83 -12.97 4.89
C TYR A 174 3.69 -13.40 5.82
N THR A 175 2.53 -13.67 5.23
CA THR A 175 1.33 -14.18 5.90
C THR A 175 1.50 -15.62 6.40
N MET A 176 1.14 -15.89 7.65
CA MET A 176 1.43 -17.16 8.34
C MET A 176 0.16 -17.84 8.85
N GLY A 177 0.10 -19.17 8.70
CA GLY A 177 -1.08 -19.97 9.04
C GLY A 177 -2.12 -20.01 7.92
N SER A 178 -3.30 -20.54 8.23
CA SER A 178 -4.43 -20.61 7.30
C SER A 178 -5.16 -19.26 7.20
N GLN A 179 -5.78 -19.00 6.05
CA GLN A 179 -6.72 -17.88 5.90
C GLN A 179 -7.92 -18.08 6.83
N CYS A 180 -8.33 -17.00 7.50
CA CYS A 180 -9.54 -16.93 8.31
C CYS A 180 -10.37 -15.69 7.90
N ALA A 181 -11.62 -15.62 8.37
CA ALA A 181 -12.43 -14.43 8.19
C ALA A 181 -11.89 -13.29 9.08
N ILE A 182 -12.08 -12.03 8.66
CA ILE A 182 -11.64 -10.88 9.44
C ILE A 182 -12.44 -10.76 10.75
N GLU A 183 -11.82 -10.22 11.80
CA GLU A 183 -12.50 -9.92 13.06
C GLU A 183 -13.80 -9.11 12.81
N PHE A 184 -14.88 -9.50 13.51
CA PHE A 184 -16.21 -8.91 13.43
C PHE A 184 -16.89 -9.05 12.05
N SER A 185 -16.45 -9.96 11.17
CA SER A 185 -17.23 -10.32 9.97
C SER A 185 -18.52 -11.09 10.34
N PRO A 186 -19.66 -10.86 9.66
CA PRO A 186 -19.86 -9.93 8.54
C PRO A 186 -20.13 -8.47 8.95
N ASP A 187 -20.51 -8.23 10.21
CA ASP A 187 -21.01 -6.94 10.69
C ASP A 187 -20.03 -5.77 10.50
N ARG A 188 -18.72 -6.02 10.41
CA ARG A 188 -17.68 -5.03 10.12
C ARG A 188 -17.90 -4.31 8.79
N TRP A 189 -18.21 -5.02 7.71
CA TRP A 189 -18.49 -4.36 6.42
C TRP A 189 -19.89 -3.76 6.38
N THR A 190 -20.87 -4.36 7.06
CA THR A 190 -22.19 -3.76 7.28
C THR A 190 -22.08 -2.42 8.02
N LEU A 191 -21.18 -2.29 9.00
CA LEU A 191 -20.92 -1.05 9.71
C LEU A 191 -20.27 0.00 8.79
N VAL A 192 -19.30 -0.41 7.95
CA VAL A 192 -18.69 0.46 6.93
C VAL A 192 -19.74 1.01 5.95
N GLN A 193 -20.63 0.16 5.44
CA GLN A 193 -21.68 0.55 4.50
C GLN A 193 -22.71 1.53 5.11
N GLN A 194 -23.07 1.34 6.38
CA GLN A 194 -23.94 2.26 7.13
C GLN A 194 -23.27 3.61 7.44
N VAL A 195 -21.98 3.60 7.77
CA VAL A 195 -21.21 4.84 7.92
C VAL A 195 -21.16 5.59 6.58
N LEU A 196 -21.01 4.88 5.47
CA LEU A 196 -21.12 5.47 4.13
C LEU A 196 -22.52 6.03 3.85
N ASP A 197 -23.62 5.41 4.29
CA ASP A 197 -24.95 6.04 4.20
C ASP A 197 -25.05 7.36 4.96
N ALA A 198 -24.53 7.42 6.19
CA ALA A 198 -24.49 8.67 6.94
C ALA A 198 -23.65 9.74 6.20
N VAL A 199 -22.50 9.37 5.61
CA VAL A 199 -21.71 10.28 4.76
C VAL A 199 -22.50 10.74 3.52
N ARG A 200 -23.24 9.84 2.84
CA ARG A 200 -24.10 10.17 1.68
C ARG A 200 -25.14 11.23 2.03
N LEU A 201 -25.75 11.14 3.23
CA LEU A 201 -26.77 12.08 3.72
C LEU A 201 -26.18 13.44 4.15
N LEU A 202 -24.98 13.44 4.72
CA LEU A 202 -24.31 14.64 5.23
C LEU A 202 -23.58 15.44 4.15
N ALA A 203 -22.99 14.77 3.14
CA ALA A 203 -22.13 15.40 2.14
C ALA A 203 -22.72 16.65 1.43
N PRO A 204 -24.01 16.70 1.01
CA PRO A 204 -24.59 17.89 0.39
C PRO A 204 -24.69 19.10 1.34
N GLN A 205 -24.76 18.85 2.65
CA GLN A 205 -24.83 19.89 3.69
C GLN A 205 -23.42 20.41 4.00
N LEU A 206 -22.45 19.50 4.12
CA LEU A 206 -21.03 19.82 4.32
C LEU A 206 -20.47 20.66 3.18
N TRP A 207 -20.78 20.32 1.92
CA TRP A 207 -20.40 21.10 0.75
C TRP A 207 -21.00 22.52 0.74
N LYS A 208 -22.27 22.67 1.14
CA LYS A 208 -22.91 24.00 1.25
C LYS A 208 -22.29 24.85 2.37
N ALA A 209 -21.82 24.23 3.45
CA ALA A 209 -21.19 24.92 4.57
C ALA A 209 -19.74 25.32 4.27
N LEU A 210 -18.96 24.45 3.61
CA LEU A 210 -17.54 24.66 3.32
C LEU A 210 -17.20 24.23 1.87
N PRO A 211 -17.63 24.99 0.84
CA PRO A 211 -17.42 24.61 -0.57
C PRO A 211 -15.95 24.54 -0.99
N ASP A 212 -15.07 25.30 -0.33
CA ASP A 212 -13.62 25.30 -0.58
C ASP A 212 -12.86 24.15 0.13
N ALA A 213 -13.50 23.47 1.10
CA ALA A 213 -12.91 22.39 1.89
C ALA A 213 -13.46 21.01 1.53
N VAL A 214 -14.58 20.94 0.79
CA VAL A 214 -15.27 19.70 0.43
C VAL A 214 -15.55 19.72 -1.08
N GLU A 215 -15.06 18.72 -1.82
CA GLU A 215 -15.49 18.46 -3.19
C GLU A 215 -16.73 17.55 -3.15
N TYR A 216 -17.82 17.98 -3.79
CA TYR A 216 -19.05 17.20 -3.93
C TYR A 216 -19.49 17.16 -5.39
N LEU A 217 -19.60 15.96 -5.94
CA LEU A 217 -20.27 15.70 -7.22
C LEU A 217 -21.47 14.79 -6.95
N PRO A 218 -22.71 15.19 -7.30
CA PRO A 218 -23.88 14.32 -7.15
C PRO A 218 -23.73 13.05 -7.98
N GLY A 219 -24.38 11.96 -7.54
CA GLY A 219 -24.44 10.72 -8.31
C GLY A 219 -25.20 10.90 -9.63
N ALA A 220 -24.85 10.11 -10.65
CA ALA A 220 -25.47 10.20 -11.98
C ALA A 220 -26.96 9.80 -12.00
N LEU A 221 -27.37 8.93 -11.07
CA LEU A 221 -28.75 8.51 -10.87
C LEU A 221 -29.16 8.77 -9.41
N ALA A 222 -30.47 8.89 -9.18
CA ALA A 222 -31.00 8.82 -7.83
C ALA A 222 -30.67 7.44 -7.21
N GLY A 223 -30.40 7.40 -5.91
CA GLY A 223 -29.91 6.22 -5.20
C GLY A 223 -28.39 5.99 -5.29
N SER A 224 -27.69 6.62 -6.25
CA SER A 224 -26.24 6.56 -6.31
C SER A 224 -25.53 7.30 -5.18
N PHE A 225 -24.35 6.81 -4.83
CA PHE A 225 -23.47 7.48 -3.88
C PHE A 225 -22.73 8.65 -4.56
N PRO A 226 -22.71 9.87 -3.98
CA PRO A 226 -22.05 11.03 -4.56
C PRO A 226 -20.52 10.91 -4.46
N ARG A 227 -19.78 11.48 -5.41
CA ARG A 227 -18.33 11.59 -5.26
C ARG A 227 -18.01 12.67 -4.23
N VAL A 228 -17.38 12.27 -3.14
CA VAL A 228 -16.97 13.17 -2.05
C VAL A 228 -15.45 13.15 -1.94
N ARG A 229 -14.85 14.33 -1.77
CA ARG A 229 -13.46 14.47 -1.27
C ARG A 229 -13.39 15.57 -0.23
N ILE A 230 -12.45 15.44 0.70
CA ILE A 230 -12.04 16.52 1.58
C ILE A 230 -10.76 17.15 1.01
N LEU A 231 -10.72 18.48 0.96
CA LEU A 231 -9.61 19.26 0.42
C LEU A 231 -8.81 19.98 1.51
N ARG A 232 -9.42 20.22 2.68
CA ARG A 232 -8.81 20.93 3.83
C ARG A 232 -9.21 20.27 5.16
N GLU A 233 -8.37 20.45 6.18
CA GLU A 233 -8.57 19.90 7.53
C GLU A 233 -9.92 20.31 8.15
N GLU A 234 -10.36 21.55 7.92
CA GLU A 234 -11.66 22.10 8.32
C GLU A 234 -12.83 21.22 7.85
N GLY A 235 -12.76 20.74 6.60
CA GLY A 235 -13.77 19.86 6.02
C GLY A 235 -13.73 18.45 6.60
N ALA A 236 -12.54 17.93 6.95
CA ALA A 236 -12.41 16.65 7.65
C ALA A 236 -13.04 16.74 9.03
N LYS A 237 -12.69 17.79 9.80
CA LYS A 237 -13.24 18.02 11.13
C LYS A 237 -14.77 18.13 11.10
N LEU A 238 -15.32 18.94 10.20
CA LEU A 238 -16.78 19.11 10.10
C LEU A 238 -17.49 17.81 9.71
N LEU A 239 -16.93 17.02 8.79
CA LEU A 239 -17.43 15.69 8.43
C LEU A 239 -17.46 14.76 9.65
N LEU A 240 -16.34 14.65 10.37
CA LEU A 240 -16.19 13.74 11.51
C LEU A 240 -17.09 14.13 12.69
N GLU A 241 -17.21 15.41 13.00
CA GLU A 241 -18.11 15.91 14.04
C GLU A 241 -19.59 15.67 13.66
N SER A 242 -19.98 16.03 12.43
CA SER A 242 -21.35 15.82 11.93
C SER A 242 -21.75 14.34 11.87
N LEU A 243 -20.80 13.47 11.51
CA LEU A 243 -21.01 12.01 11.51
C LEU A 243 -21.20 11.48 12.94
N ALA A 244 -20.35 11.89 13.89
CA ALA A 244 -20.49 11.50 15.28
C ALA A 244 -21.82 11.96 15.88
N ASP A 245 -22.25 13.19 15.58
CA ASP A 245 -23.57 13.71 16.00
C ASP A 245 -24.72 12.94 15.34
N HIS A 246 -24.64 12.65 14.04
CA HIS A 246 -25.65 11.86 13.34
C HIS A 246 -25.79 10.45 13.95
N VAL A 247 -24.67 9.75 14.18
CA VAL A 247 -24.62 8.42 14.79
C VAL A 247 -25.15 8.44 16.23
N CYS A 248 -24.83 9.46 17.03
CA CYS A 248 -25.35 9.56 18.39
C CYS A 248 -26.85 9.92 18.45
N ALA A 249 -27.36 10.66 17.45
CA ALA A 249 -28.76 11.08 17.37
C ALA A 249 -29.69 9.99 16.83
N HIS A 250 -29.26 9.21 15.82
CA HIS A 250 -30.09 8.21 15.14
C HIS A 250 -29.74 6.77 15.53
N GLY A 251 -28.48 6.51 15.89
CA GLY A 251 -27.94 5.16 16.04
C GLY A 251 -27.59 4.53 14.69
N LEU A 252 -27.06 3.31 14.75
CA LEU A 252 -26.84 2.43 13.60
C LEU A 252 -27.49 1.06 13.88
N HIS A 253 -27.63 0.20 12.87
CA HIS A 253 -27.95 -1.20 13.06
C HIS A 253 -26.88 -1.87 13.95
N GLY A 254 -27.32 -2.64 14.95
CA GLY A 254 -26.44 -3.14 16.04
C GLY A 254 -26.08 -2.11 17.12
N LEU A 255 -26.10 -0.80 16.82
CA LEU A 255 -25.71 0.28 17.76
C LEU A 255 -26.85 1.28 18.01
N GLN A 256 -27.76 0.94 18.93
CA GLN A 256 -28.91 1.77 19.30
C GLN A 256 -28.54 2.92 20.27
N ILE A 257 -27.49 3.69 19.94
CA ILE A 257 -26.96 4.82 20.74
C ILE A 257 -28.03 5.88 20.99
N SER A 258 -28.88 6.15 19.99
CA SER A 258 -29.99 7.12 20.06
C SER A 258 -30.94 6.89 21.24
N ARG A 259 -31.15 5.62 21.62
CA ARG A 259 -32.04 5.20 22.73
C ARG A 259 -31.40 5.33 24.11
N GLN A 260 -30.11 5.61 24.20
CA GLN A 260 -29.39 5.71 25.46
C GLN A 260 -29.62 7.06 26.18
N PRO A 261 -29.47 7.11 27.52
CA PRO A 261 -29.48 8.36 28.28
C PRO A 261 -28.50 9.41 27.73
N ALA A 262 -28.87 10.69 27.84
CA ALA A 262 -28.07 11.79 27.29
C ALA A 262 -26.61 11.82 27.79
N ALA A 263 -26.37 11.38 29.03
CA ALA A 263 -25.02 11.21 29.59
C ALA A 263 -24.19 10.18 28.80
N ILE A 264 -24.74 8.98 28.55
CA ILE A 264 -24.09 7.93 27.76
C ILE A 264 -23.86 8.40 26.33
N ARG A 265 -24.86 9.03 25.68
CA ARG A 265 -24.68 9.57 24.31
C ARG A 265 -23.57 10.61 24.24
N LYS A 266 -23.43 11.48 25.23
CA LYS A 266 -22.34 12.45 25.32
C LYS A 266 -20.98 11.78 25.55
N ALA A 267 -20.92 10.76 26.40
CA ALA A 267 -19.70 9.97 26.63
C ALA A 267 -19.28 9.22 25.35
N VAL A 268 -20.20 8.51 24.69
CA VAL A 268 -19.96 7.83 23.41
C VAL A 268 -19.50 8.81 22.33
N ARG A 269 -20.14 9.97 22.17
CA ARG A 269 -19.69 11.02 21.23
C ARG A 269 -18.24 11.43 21.50
N ARG A 270 -17.90 11.69 22.78
CA ARG A 270 -16.54 12.08 23.20
C ARG A 270 -15.53 10.97 22.88
N TYR A 271 -15.89 9.72 23.20
CA TYR A 271 -15.11 8.52 22.99
C TYR A 271 -14.79 8.25 21.51
N ILE A 272 -15.76 8.42 20.60
CA ILE A 272 -15.52 8.20 19.15
C ILE A 272 -14.85 9.39 18.44
N THR A 273 -14.84 10.61 19.02
CA THR A 273 -14.29 11.82 18.37
C THR A 273 -12.91 12.26 18.86
N THR A 274 -12.48 11.88 20.06
CA THR A 274 -11.24 12.41 20.66
C THR A 274 -10.10 11.40 20.54
N PHE A 275 -8.99 11.74 19.87
CA PHE A 275 -7.88 10.79 19.68
C PHE A 275 -7.29 10.31 21.02
N GLU A 276 -6.87 11.23 21.89
CA GLU A 276 -6.42 10.91 23.25
C GLU A 276 -7.58 11.06 24.25
N LEU A 277 -7.88 9.98 25.00
CA LEU A 277 -8.90 9.95 26.04
C LEU A 277 -8.23 9.77 27.40
N THR A 278 -8.75 10.46 28.42
CA THR A 278 -8.40 10.17 29.81
C THR A 278 -9.04 8.86 30.27
N ALA A 279 -8.45 8.20 31.27
CA ALA A 279 -9.01 6.96 31.83
C ALA A 279 -10.46 7.11 32.32
N VAL A 280 -10.85 8.31 32.79
CA VAL A 280 -12.23 8.61 33.20
C VAL A 280 -13.19 8.69 32.01
N GLU A 281 -12.75 9.22 30.86
CA GLU A 281 -13.56 9.27 29.64
C GLU A 281 -13.71 7.89 28.98
N VAL A 282 -12.71 7.02 29.13
CA VAL A 282 -12.77 5.60 28.73
C VAL A 282 -13.76 4.84 29.61
N ALA A 283 -13.57 4.88 30.94
CA ALA A 283 -14.46 4.24 31.92
C ALA A 283 -15.93 4.68 31.80
N ALA A 284 -16.17 5.97 31.47
CA ALA A 284 -17.52 6.49 31.24
C ALA A 284 -18.29 5.82 30.07
N VAL A 285 -17.60 5.07 29.20
CA VAL A 285 -18.20 4.22 28.16
C VAL A 285 -18.00 2.74 28.49
N GLU A 286 -16.77 2.30 28.77
CA GLU A 286 -16.43 0.87 28.89
C GLU A 286 -16.96 0.20 30.17
N ASP A 287 -17.14 0.95 31.27
CA ASP A 287 -17.80 0.46 32.50
C ASP A 287 -19.32 0.71 32.48
N SER A 288 -19.87 1.26 31.39
CA SER A 288 -21.29 1.61 31.28
C SER A 288 -22.14 0.41 30.87
N VAL A 289 -23.44 0.45 31.21
CA VAL A 289 -24.45 -0.53 30.75
C VAL A 289 -24.59 -0.64 29.22
N PHE A 290 -24.00 0.30 28.47
CA PHE A 290 -23.99 0.28 27.02
C PHE A 290 -22.77 -0.44 26.43
N TRP A 291 -21.78 -0.80 27.24
CA TRP A 291 -20.64 -1.61 26.79
C TRP A 291 -20.91 -3.09 27.04
N THR A 292 -21.13 -3.82 25.96
CA THR A 292 -21.47 -5.24 25.94
C THR A 292 -20.74 -5.92 24.78
N GLU A 293 -20.71 -7.26 24.78
CA GLU A 293 -20.12 -8.06 23.69
C GLU A 293 -20.69 -7.69 22.30
N ALA A 294 -21.95 -7.26 22.22
CA ALA A 294 -22.59 -6.84 20.97
C ALA A 294 -22.27 -5.40 20.53
N THR A 295 -21.69 -4.57 21.40
CA THR A 295 -21.56 -3.11 21.19
C THR A 295 -20.12 -2.60 21.27
N SER A 296 -19.23 -3.29 21.99
CA SER A 296 -17.82 -2.93 22.16
C SER A 296 -17.08 -2.88 20.81
N SER A 297 -17.11 -3.97 20.05
CA SER A 297 -16.45 -4.06 18.73
C SER A 297 -16.90 -2.98 17.74
N PRO A 298 -18.21 -2.75 17.49
CA PRO A 298 -18.63 -1.69 16.59
C PRO A 298 -18.38 -0.27 17.15
N LEU A 299 -18.34 -0.06 18.47
CA LEU A 299 -17.89 1.22 19.06
C LEU A 299 -16.40 1.48 18.84
N LEU A 300 -15.54 0.46 19.01
CA LEU A 300 -14.11 0.53 18.74
C LEU A 300 -13.83 0.78 17.25
N LEU A 301 -14.58 0.15 16.36
CA LEU A 301 -14.50 0.41 14.91
C LEU A 301 -14.92 1.85 14.57
N LEU A 302 -16.06 2.35 15.09
CA LEU A 302 -16.47 3.75 14.89
C LEU A 302 -15.41 4.73 15.42
N ARG A 303 -14.79 4.44 16.56
CA ARG A 303 -13.68 5.22 17.11
C ARG A 303 -12.47 5.21 16.17
N GLY A 304 -12.10 4.06 15.60
CA GLY A 304 -11.05 3.97 14.58
C GLY A 304 -11.39 4.74 13.29
N PHE A 305 -12.66 4.72 12.87
CA PHE A 305 -13.12 5.42 11.67
C PHE A 305 -13.05 6.95 11.84
N ILE A 306 -13.43 7.44 13.02
CA ILE A 306 -13.56 8.87 13.33
C ILE A 306 -12.27 9.39 14.01
N ALA A 307 -12.07 9.15 15.30
CA ALA A 307 -10.89 9.62 16.03
C ALA A 307 -9.57 9.03 15.51
N GLY A 308 -9.57 7.78 15.04
CA GLY A 308 -8.40 7.14 14.41
C GLY A 308 -8.08 7.66 13.00
N GLY A 309 -8.87 8.58 12.46
CA GLY A 309 -8.56 9.31 11.22
C GLY A 309 -8.75 8.53 9.92
N VAL A 310 -9.25 7.28 9.95
CA VAL A 310 -9.42 6.44 8.74
C VAL A 310 -10.34 7.13 7.71
N LEU A 311 -11.45 7.75 8.12
CA LEU A 311 -12.32 8.49 7.21
C LEU A 311 -11.65 9.75 6.63
N ALA A 312 -10.88 10.49 7.45
CA ALA A 312 -10.13 11.67 6.98
C ALA A 312 -9.05 11.29 5.96
N PHE A 313 -8.33 10.19 6.20
CA PHE A 313 -7.37 9.60 5.26
C PHE A 313 -8.04 9.21 3.93
N ILE A 314 -9.20 8.55 3.99
CA ILE A 314 -9.90 8.03 2.82
C ILE A 314 -10.50 9.14 1.96
N PHE A 315 -11.25 10.07 2.55
CA PHE A 315 -11.88 11.15 1.77
C PHE A 315 -10.90 12.28 1.43
N GLY A 316 -9.87 12.51 2.25
CA GLY A 316 -8.83 13.51 1.99
C GLY A 316 -7.74 13.01 1.04
N GLN A 317 -6.92 12.08 1.54
CA GLN A 317 -5.66 11.69 0.90
C GLN A 317 -5.84 10.70 -0.26
N LYS A 318 -6.93 9.93 -0.32
CA LYS A 318 -7.14 8.94 -1.39
C LYS A 318 -8.05 9.46 -2.49
N ARG A 319 -7.50 9.59 -3.71
CA ARG A 319 -8.22 9.94 -4.93
C ARG A 319 -8.49 8.70 -5.77
N TRP A 320 -9.78 8.39 -5.98
CA TRP A 320 -10.21 7.30 -6.86
C TRP A 320 -9.62 7.46 -8.27
N ARG A 321 -9.20 6.34 -8.86
CA ARG A 321 -8.46 6.22 -10.13
C ARG A 321 -7.07 6.87 -10.16
N VAL A 322 -6.55 7.36 -9.04
CA VAL A 322 -5.19 7.94 -8.95
C VAL A 322 -4.35 7.27 -7.85
N ASN A 323 -4.92 7.09 -6.66
CA ASN A 323 -4.27 6.38 -5.55
C ASN A 323 -4.88 4.99 -5.31
N TYR A 324 -6.10 4.74 -5.77
CA TYR A 324 -6.79 3.45 -5.62
C TYR A 324 -7.86 3.22 -6.69
N GLY A 325 -8.25 1.96 -6.87
CA GLY A 325 -9.37 1.52 -7.68
C GLY A 325 -9.38 0.00 -7.87
N LEU A 326 -10.30 -0.52 -8.68
CA LEU A 326 -10.33 -1.92 -9.09
C LEU A 326 -9.25 -2.21 -10.15
N THR A 327 -8.86 -3.48 -10.33
CA THR A 327 -7.88 -3.86 -11.35
C THR A 327 -8.52 -3.88 -12.75
N THR A 328 -8.12 -2.96 -13.61
CA THR A 328 -8.54 -2.88 -15.03
C THR A 328 -7.77 -3.81 -15.96
N ALA A 329 -6.62 -4.31 -15.51
CA ALA A 329 -5.75 -5.25 -16.23
C ALA A 329 -5.65 -6.58 -15.46
N PRO A 330 -5.42 -7.72 -16.14
CA PRO A 330 -5.33 -9.03 -15.49
C PRO A 330 -4.17 -9.08 -14.48
N ARG A 331 -4.53 -9.13 -13.19
CA ARG A 331 -3.61 -9.35 -12.06
C ARG A 331 -3.59 -10.84 -11.72
N THR A 332 -2.45 -11.33 -11.24
CA THR A 332 -2.29 -12.72 -10.76
C THR A 332 -1.75 -12.70 -9.32
N PRO A 333 -2.53 -13.12 -8.30
CA PRO A 333 -3.93 -13.53 -8.39
C PRO A 333 -4.88 -12.35 -8.72
N PRO A 334 -6.04 -12.60 -9.35
CA PRO A 334 -7.07 -11.58 -9.54
C PRO A 334 -7.73 -11.24 -8.20
N THR A 335 -8.23 -10.00 -8.07
CA THR A 335 -8.98 -9.54 -6.89
C THR A 335 -10.05 -8.54 -7.31
N LYS A 336 -11.17 -8.55 -6.60
CA LYS A 336 -12.25 -7.54 -6.64
C LYS A 336 -12.13 -6.49 -5.53
N LEU A 337 -11.10 -6.56 -4.69
CA LEU A 337 -10.79 -5.53 -3.71
C LEU A 337 -10.09 -4.34 -4.37
N ALA A 338 -10.24 -3.15 -3.79
CA ALA A 338 -9.51 -1.97 -4.25
C ALA A 338 -8.01 -2.12 -3.97
N VAL A 339 -7.19 -1.89 -5.00
CA VAL A 339 -5.72 -1.95 -4.91
C VAL A 339 -5.10 -0.55 -4.98
N PRO A 340 -3.89 -0.35 -4.41
CA PRO A 340 -3.14 0.88 -4.61
C PRO A 340 -2.81 1.12 -6.09
N TYR A 341 -2.90 2.37 -6.54
CA TYR A 341 -2.50 2.79 -7.89
C TYR A 341 -1.14 3.50 -7.84
N ARG A 342 -0.32 3.30 -8.88
CA ARG A 342 1.00 3.96 -9.03
C ARG A 342 0.90 5.30 -9.75
N ALA A 343 -0.11 5.43 -10.61
CA ALA A 343 -0.42 6.60 -11.39
C ALA A 343 -1.91 6.57 -11.75
N LYS A 344 -2.40 7.62 -12.42
CA LYS A 344 -3.77 7.66 -12.92
C LYS A 344 -4.05 6.42 -13.79
N ASP A 345 -5.13 5.70 -13.45
CA ASP A 345 -5.60 4.50 -14.15
C ASP A 345 -4.60 3.32 -14.21
N MET A 346 -3.55 3.35 -13.37
CA MET A 346 -2.48 2.35 -13.35
C MET A 346 -2.41 1.63 -11.99
N PRO A 347 -3.15 0.51 -11.80
CA PRO A 347 -3.07 -0.29 -10.58
C PRO A 347 -1.67 -0.85 -10.35
N SER A 348 -1.24 -0.93 -9.09
CA SER A 348 0.01 -1.62 -8.74
C SER A 348 -0.13 -3.13 -8.97
N PRO A 349 0.81 -3.79 -9.66
CA PRO A 349 0.68 -5.21 -10.00
C PRO A 349 0.63 -6.17 -8.80
N ARG A 350 1.20 -5.79 -7.66
CA ARG A 350 1.34 -6.64 -6.46
C ARG A 350 1.01 -5.96 -5.13
N SER A 351 0.91 -4.63 -5.07
CA SER A 351 0.59 -3.94 -3.81
C SER A 351 -0.87 -4.17 -3.42
N GLU A 352 -1.14 -4.17 -2.11
CA GLU A 352 -2.46 -4.28 -1.47
C GLU A 352 -2.47 -3.29 -0.29
N PHE A 353 -3.64 -2.92 0.23
CA PHE A 353 -3.71 -2.12 1.46
C PHE A 353 -3.66 -3.05 2.67
N SER A 354 -2.81 -2.74 3.65
CA SER A 354 -2.60 -3.58 4.84
C SER A 354 -3.72 -3.46 5.89
N HIS A 355 -4.40 -2.32 5.96
CA HIS A 355 -5.45 -2.03 6.93
C HIS A 355 -6.84 -2.49 6.40
N PRO A 356 -7.56 -3.39 7.09
CA PRO A 356 -8.79 -4.00 6.58
C PRO A 356 -9.89 -2.97 6.31
N ASP A 357 -10.10 -2.01 7.22
CA ASP A 357 -11.17 -1.01 7.02
C ASP A 357 -10.89 -0.06 5.85
N VAL A 358 -9.61 0.27 5.59
CA VAL A 358 -9.20 1.00 4.38
C VAL A 358 -9.55 0.20 3.13
N VAL A 359 -9.31 -1.12 3.11
CA VAL A 359 -9.74 -1.99 2.00
C VAL A 359 -11.26 -1.95 1.83
N LEU A 360 -12.04 -2.13 2.91
CA LEU A 360 -13.50 -2.14 2.87
C LEU A 360 -14.06 -0.84 2.27
N PHE A 361 -13.71 0.30 2.87
CA PHE A 361 -14.15 1.62 2.41
C PHE A 361 -13.70 1.92 0.96
N LEU A 362 -12.42 1.70 0.62
CA LEU A 362 -11.92 2.00 -0.74
C LEU A 362 -12.51 1.05 -1.79
N THR A 363 -12.84 -0.20 -1.44
CA THR A 363 -13.55 -1.13 -2.32
C THR A 363 -14.99 -0.68 -2.53
N SER A 364 -15.73 -0.38 -1.46
CA SER A 364 -17.09 0.18 -1.53
C SER A 364 -17.13 1.43 -2.40
N LEU A 365 -16.27 2.42 -2.14
CA LEU A 365 -16.17 3.64 -2.93
C LEU A 365 -15.79 3.37 -4.40
N SER A 366 -14.92 2.38 -4.67
CA SER A 366 -14.54 2.04 -6.06
C SER A 366 -15.72 1.52 -6.87
N TYR A 367 -16.55 0.67 -6.27
CA TYR A 367 -17.77 0.16 -6.90
C TYR A 367 -18.88 1.21 -6.95
N TYR A 368 -19.06 2.02 -5.90
CA TYR A 368 -19.99 3.15 -5.91
C TYR A 368 -19.71 4.15 -7.05
N TYR A 369 -18.43 4.41 -7.35
CA TYR A 369 -18.02 5.36 -8.39
C TYR A 369 -17.91 4.73 -9.78
N GLY A 370 -17.62 3.43 -9.88
CA GLY A 370 -17.54 2.70 -11.16
C GLY A 370 -18.88 2.11 -11.63
N GLY A 371 -19.78 1.80 -10.70
CA GLY A 371 -20.89 0.88 -10.92
C GLY A 371 -20.45 -0.58 -10.95
N LEU A 372 -21.42 -1.49 -10.97
CA LEU A 372 -21.19 -2.91 -11.29
C LEU A 372 -21.04 -3.10 -12.81
N ASP A 373 -20.33 -4.14 -13.26
CA ASP A 373 -20.45 -4.60 -14.64
C ASP A 373 -21.67 -5.54 -14.81
N ASP A 374 -21.93 -5.98 -16.04
CA ASP A 374 -23.12 -6.80 -16.35
C ASP A 374 -23.03 -8.20 -15.74
N ASP A 375 -21.83 -8.79 -15.67
CA ASP A 375 -21.63 -10.11 -15.07
C ASP A 375 -21.77 -10.03 -13.55
N ASP A 376 -21.31 -8.94 -12.92
CA ASP A 376 -21.52 -8.64 -11.49
C ASP A 376 -23.01 -8.41 -11.17
N LEU A 377 -23.77 -7.74 -12.04
CA LEU A 377 -25.22 -7.60 -11.89
C LEU A 377 -25.96 -8.94 -12.07
N PHE A 378 -25.60 -9.76 -13.06
CA PHE A 378 -26.15 -11.11 -13.21
C PHE A 378 -25.86 -11.97 -11.97
N ASN A 379 -24.65 -11.88 -11.41
CA ASN A 379 -24.25 -12.62 -10.22
C ASN A 379 -25.03 -12.14 -8.97
N ALA A 380 -25.14 -10.83 -8.77
CA ALA A 380 -25.92 -10.24 -7.67
C ALA A 380 -27.40 -10.66 -7.72
N LEU A 381 -28.05 -10.54 -8.89
CA LEU A 381 -29.45 -10.97 -9.06
C LEU A 381 -29.62 -12.48 -8.91
N SER A 382 -28.67 -13.26 -9.41
CA SER A 382 -28.68 -14.72 -9.23
C SER A 382 -28.54 -15.10 -7.75
N HIS A 383 -27.82 -14.32 -6.95
CA HIS A 383 -27.73 -14.52 -5.50
C HIS A 383 -29.05 -14.16 -4.80
N VAL A 384 -29.63 -12.97 -5.08
CA VAL A 384 -30.93 -12.55 -4.51
C VAL A 384 -32.04 -13.55 -4.83
N LEU A 385 -32.15 -14.00 -6.08
CA LEU A 385 -33.19 -14.97 -6.49
C LEU A 385 -33.12 -16.33 -5.78
N ASN A 386 -31.99 -16.64 -5.13
CA ASN A 386 -31.81 -17.84 -4.32
C ASN A 386 -31.82 -17.56 -2.80
N SER A 387 -32.10 -16.32 -2.37
CA SER A 387 -32.23 -15.95 -0.94
C SER A 387 -33.63 -16.25 -0.41
N ASP A 388 -33.72 -16.69 0.84
CA ASP A 388 -34.99 -16.81 1.58
C ASP A 388 -35.70 -15.45 1.80
N GLN A 389 -34.97 -14.33 1.64
CA GLN A 389 -35.49 -12.96 1.80
C GLN A 389 -35.50 -12.16 0.48
N ALA A 390 -35.49 -12.85 -0.67
CA ALA A 390 -35.33 -12.27 -1.99
C ALA A 390 -36.20 -11.03 -2.29
N ASP A 391 -37.51 -11.06 -1.98
CA ASP A 391 -38.40 -9.91 -2.20
C ASP A 391 -38.04 -8.70 -1.32
N ILE A 392 -37.56 -8.91 -0.09
CA ILE A 392 -37.15 -7.83 0.84
C ILE A 392 -35.84 -7.20 0.36
N GLU A 393 -34.86 -8.03 0.01
CA GLU A 393 -33.57 -7.61 -0.54
C GLU A 393 -33.76 -6.81 -1.83
N TYR A 394 -34.60 -7.32 -2.75
CA TYR A 394 -34.89 -6.67 -4.02
C TYR A 394 -35.67 -5.36 -3.85
N MET A 395 -36.59 -5.27 -2.88
CA MET A 395 -37.31 -4.01 -2.61
C MET A 395 -36.38 -2.91 -2.10
N ALA A 396 -35.29 -3.23 -1.39
CA ALA A 396 -34.25 -2.25 -1.05
C ALA A 396 -33.47 -1.75 -2.29
N TRP A 397 -33.37 -2.56 -3.35
CA TRP A 397 -32.77 -2.16 -4.63
C TRP A 397 -33.69 -1.22 -5.41
N VAL A 398 -35.00 -1.51 -5.43
CA VAL A 398 -36.01 -0.67 -6.08
C VAL A 398 -36.09 0.73 -5.46
N GLN A 399 -35.84 0.86 -4.15
CA GLN A 399 -35.79 2.16 -3.45
C GLN A 399 -34.66 3.08 -3.96
N ASP A 400 -33.48 2.53 -4.22
CA ASP A 400 -32.34 3.26 -4.83
C ASP A 400 -32.43 3.29 -6.38
N ALA A 401 -33.52 2.81 -7.01
CA ALA A 401 -33.68 2.78 -8.47
C ALA A 401 -35.05 3.33 -8.94
N PRO A 402 -35.39 4.61 -8.67
CA PRO A 402 -36.71 5.16 -8.97
C PRO A 402 -37.03 5.27 -10.47
N THR A 403 -36.03 5.21 -11.35
CA THR A 403 -36.18 5.15 -12.81
C THR A 403 -36.49 3.76 -13.34
N LEU A 404 -36.41 2.70 -12.51
CA LEU A 404 -36.67 1.33 -12.92
C LEU A 404 -38.14 1.19 -13.42
N PRO A 405 -38.38 0.61 -14.61
CA PRO A 405 -39.72 0.39 -15.14
C PRO A 405 -40.60 -0.41 -14.19
N LEU A 406 -41.90 -0.09 -14.13
CA LEU A 406 -42.84 -0.71 -13.19
C LEU A 406 -42.88 -2.25 -13.27
N ALA A 407 -42.75 -2.81 -14.47
CA ALA A 407 -42.70 -4.25 -14.70
C ALA A 407 -41.56 -4.95 -13.96
N PHE A 408 -40.45 -4.25 -13.72
CA PHE A 408 -39.25 -4.78 -13.07
C PHE A 408 -39.16 -4.40 -11.59
N ARG A 409 -40.13 -3.68 -11.02
CA ARG A 409 -40.14 -3.34 -9.57
C ARG A 409 -40.57 -4.49 -8.66
N GLN A 410 -40.96 -5.62 -9.25
CA GLN A 410 -41.26 -6.86 -8.56
C GLN A 410 -40.30 -7.93 -9.07
N LEU A 411 -39.78 -8.76 -8.17
CA LEU A 411 -38.75 -9.74 -8.49
C LEU A 411 -39.24 -10.78 -9.52
N GLN A 412 -40.55 -11.07 -9.52
CA GLN A 412 -41.23 -11.97 -10.45
C GLN A 412 -41.24 -11.43 -11.90
N GLY A 413 -40.98 -10.13 -12.09
CA GLY A 413 -40.81 -9.51 -13.40
C GLY A 413 -39.40 -9.64 -13.98
N ILE A 414 -38.41 -10.12 -13.20
CA ILE A 414 -37.03 -10.29 -13.65
C ILE A 414 -36.82 -11.69 -14.24
N ASN A 415 -36.44 -11.74 -15.51
CA ASN A 415 -36.09 -12.98 -16.20
C ASN A 415 -34.61 -13.01 -16.62
N LEU A 416 -33.75 -13.61 -15.79
CA LEU A 416 -32.30 -13.71 -16.08
C LEU A 416 -31.95 -14.53 -17.34
N LYS A 417 -32.90 -15.28 -17.92
CA LYS A 417 -32.68 -15.97 -19.21
C LYS A 417 -32.74 -14.98 -20.38
N ASP A 418 -33.51 -13.89 -20.26
CA ASP A 418 -33.50 -12.80 -21.23
C ASP A 418 -32.39 -11.80 -20.86
N LYS A 419 -31.17 -12.14 -21.29
CA LYS A 419 -30.01 -11.27 -21.10
C LYS A 419 -30.17 -9.91 -21.78
N SER A 420 -30.90 -9.85 -22.90
CA SER A 420 -31.08 -8.61 -23.67
C SER A 420 -31.95 -7.62 -22.88
N GLN A 421 -33.08 -8.09 -22.36
CA GLN A 421 -33.94 -7.29 -21.48
C GLN A 421 -33.19 -6.84 -20.22
N CYS A 422 -32.44 -7.74 -19.57
CA CYS A 422 -31.66 -7.42 -18.39
C CYS A 422 -30.65 -6.29 -18.66
N ILE A 423 -29.81 -6.43 -19.69
CA ILE A 423 -28.75 -5.46 -20.01
C ILE A 423 -29.30 -4.11 -20.47
N ASN A 424 -30.40 -4.09 -21.22
CA ASN A 424 -30.92 -2.85 -21.84
C ASN A 424 -31.96 -2.11 -20.97
N GLU A 425 -32.76 -2.80 -20.15
CA GLU A 425 -33.89 -2.18 -19.42
C GLU A 425 -33.70 -2.17 -17.89
N VAL A 426 -33.09 -3.22 -17.33
CA VAL A 426 -32.96 -3.39 -15.87
C VAL A 426 -31.63 -2.83 -15.36
N PHE A 427 -30.53 -3.30 -15.94
CA PHE A 427 -29.16 -3.02 -15.49
C PHE A 427 -28.80 -1.53 -15.49
N PRO A 428 -29.20 -0.70 -16.47
CA PRO A 428 -28.89 0.72 -16.45
C PRO A 428 -29.46 1.46 -15.23
N CYS A 429 -30.58 0.97 -14.66
CA CYS A 429 -31.18 1.54 -13.45
C CYS A 429 -30.53 1.02 -12.15
N LEU A 430 -30.06 -0.23 -12.13
CA LEU A 430 -29.50 -0.87 -10.94
C LEU A 430 -27.98 -0.65 -10.78
N ARG A 431 -27.24 -0.43 -11.88
CA ARG A 431 -25.77 -0.44 -11.92
C ARG A 431 -25.08 0.41 -10.86
N SER A 432 -25.67 1.56 -10.56
CA SER A 432 -25.12 2.58 -9.66
C SER A 432 -25.97 2.76 -8.38
N GLY A 433 -26.93 1.88 -8.11
CA GLY A 433 -27.72 1.92 -6.87
C GLY A 433 -26.88 1.46 -5.68
N LYS A 434 -26.83 2.25 -4.59
CA LYS A 434 -25.97 1.93 -3.44
C LYS A 434 -26.36 0.58 -2.82
N SER A 435 -27.64 0.31 -2.60
CA SER A 435 -28.12 -0.96 -2.02
C SER A 435 -27.80 -2.20 -2.87
N VAL A 436 -27.77 -2.08 -4.20
CA VAL A 436 -27.37 -3.16 -5.13
C VAL A 436 -25.87 -3.47 -4.96
N ILE A 437 -25.05 -2.43 -4.92
CA ILE A 437 -23.59 -2.55 -4.75
C ILE A 437 -23.26 -3.08 -3.36
N ASP A 438 -23.94 -2.59 -2.32
CA ASP A 438 -23.75 -3.04 -0.95
C ASP A 438 -24.07 -4.53 -0.80
N TYR A 439 -25.17 -4.97 -1.40
CA TYR A 439 -25.52 -6.38 -1.43
C TYR A 439 -24.46 -7.23 -2.12
N PHE A 440 -24.04 -6.84 -3.33
CA PHE A 440 -23.01 -7.55 -4.08
C PHE A 440 -21.69 -7.64 -3.29
N LEU A 441 -21.28 -6.55 -2.65
CA LEU A 441 -20.08 -6.53 -1.81
C LEU A 441 -20.21 -7.42 -0.58
N SER A 442 -21.33 -7.33 0.15
CA SER A 442 -21.56 -8.04 1.41
C SER A 442 -21.81 -9.54 1.26
N HIS A 443 -22.29 -10.00 0.09
CA HIS A 443 -22.61 -11.42 -0.16
C HIS A 443 -21.64 -12.12 -1.12
N VAL A 444 -21.04 -11.40 -2.08
CA VAL A 444 -20.19 -12.00 -3.12
C VAL A 444 -18.71 -11.67 -2.93
N VAL A 445 -18.36 -10.39 -2.73
CA VAL A 445 -16.94 -9.95 -2.73
C VAL A 445 -16.29 -10.13 -1.36
N PHE A 446 -16.80 -9.49 -0.31
CA PHE A 446 -16.17 -9.51 1.01
C PHE A 446 -16.15 -10.92 1.64
N PRO A 447 -17.23 -11.74 1.60
CA PRO A 447 -17.17 -13.11 2.12
C PRO A 447 -16.12 -14.00 1.45
N LYS A 448 -15.76 -13.70 0.20
CA LYS A 448 -14.74 -14.43 -0.58
C LYS A 448 -13.33 -13.88 -0.34
N GLU A 449 -13.16 -12.57 -0.45
CA GLU A 449 -11.83 -11.94 -0.57
C GLU A 449 -11.34 -11.25 0.71
N MET A 450 -12.22 -10.80 1.61
CA MET A 450 -11.79 -10.24 2.91
C MET A 450 -11.40 -11.36 3.86
N LYS A 451 -10.13 -11.77 3.76
CA LYS A 451 -9.48 -12.77 4.60
C LYS A 451 -8.29 -12.17 5.32
N GLU A 452 -8.07 -12.61 6.55
CA GLU A 452 -6.84 -12.35 7.29
C GLU A 452 -6.08 -13.63 7.58
N PHE A 453 -4.90 -13.47 8.15
CA PHE A 453 -4.02 -14.55 8.58
C PHE A 453 -3.64 -14.29 10.04
N PRO A 454 -3.65 -15.32 10.91
CA PRO A 454 -3.50 -15.15 12.35
C PRO A 454 -2.14 -14.58 12.78
N LYS A 455 -1.12 -14.71 11.92
CA LYS A 455 0.21 -14.12 12.14
C LYS A 455 0.75 -13.58 10.80
N LYS A 456 1.61 -12.57 10.90
CA LYS A 456 2.35 -11.98 9.77
C LYS A 456 3.78 -11.74 10.23
N LEU A 457 4.75 -12.11 9.41
CA LEU A 457 6.11 -11.55 9.51
C LEU A 457 6.14 -10.37 8.54
N SER A 458 6.72 -9.25 8.96
CA SER A 458 6.86 -8.06 8.11
C SER A 458 8.30 -7.54 8.17
N SER A 459 8.72 -6.92 7.08
CA SER A 459 9.96 -6.17 6.96
C SER A 459 9.75 -5.07 5.92
N SER A 460 10.44 -3.94 6.06
CA SER A 460 10.26 -2.75 5.24
C SER A 460 11.58 -2.23 4.68
N GLY A 461 11.51 -1.21 3.81
CA GLY A 461 12.69 -0.48 3.33
C GLY A 461 13.62 0.00 4.44
N TRP A 462 13.09 0.31 5.64
CA TRP A 462 13.89 0.73 6.80
C TRP A 462 14.87 -0.34 7.30
N ASP A 463 14.53 -1.64 7.22
CA ASP A 463 15.40 -2.73 7.67
C ASP A 463 16.70 -2.83 6.85
N MET A 464 16.69 -2.27 5.63
CA MET A 464 17.88 -2.19 4.77
C MET A 464 18.79 -1.01 5.12
N GLY A 465 18.28 0.00 5.83
CA GLY A 465 19.04 1.18 6.26
C GLY A 465 19.84 0.98 7.54
N GLN A 466 19.74 -0.20 8.19
CA GLN A 466 20.38 -0.50 9.46
C GLN A 466 21.91 -0.29 9.41
N SER A 467 22.46 0.33 10.46
CA SER A 467 23.88 0.63 10.57
C SER A 467 24.74 -0.64 10.65
N LYS A 468 25.62 -0.80 9.66
CA LYS A 468 26.59 -1.91 9.57
C LYS A 468 27.95 -1.62 10.19
N LYS A 469 28.13 -0.42 10.76
CA LYS A 469 29.42 0.07 11.28
C LYS A 469 30.02 -0.86 12.34
N ALA A 470 29.18 -1.44 13.21
CA ALA A 470 29.60 -2.38 14.26
C ALA A 470 30.28 -3.66 13.72
N TYR A 471 29.96 -4.06 12.48
CA TYR A 471 30.53 -5.22 11.79
C TYR A 471 31.54 -4.82 10.71
N GLY A 472 31.98 -3.55 10.69
CA GLY A 472 32.87 -3.02 9.66
C GLY A 472 32.25 -2.88 8.27
N GLY A 473 30.94 -3.09 8.12
CA GLY A 473 30.20 -2.82 6.90
C GLY A 473 29.75 -1.36 6.80
N ALA A 474 29.14 -1.00 5.67
CA ALA A 474 28.58 0.35 5.47
C ALA A 474 27.39 0.32 4.51
N VAL A 475 26.41 1.18 4.77
CA VAL A 475 25.27 1.44 3.87
C VAL A 475 25.42 2.87 3.36
N THR A 476 25.33 3.06 2.05
CA THR A 476 25.38 4.37 1.40
C THR A 476 24.38 4.43 0.27
N GLY A 477 23.62 5.51 0.15
CA GLY A 477 22.59 5.67 -0.88
C GLY A 477 22.67 7.00 -1.61
N PHE A 478 22.17 7.02 -2.84
CA PHE A 478 21.93 8.21 -3.66
C PHE A 478 20.43 8.45 -3.81
N SER A 479 20.00 9.68 -4.01
CA SER A 479 18.68 10.01 -4.52
C SER A 479 18.77 11.26 -5.40
N GLY A 480 17.93 11.33 -6.44
CA GLY A 480 17.70 12.55 -7.20
C GLY A 480 16.84 13.61 -6.48
N THR A 481 16.23 13.29 -5.34
CA THR A 481 15.36 14.19 -4.55
C THR A 481 15.84 14.35 -3.11
N ASN A 482 15.28 15.33 -2.39
CA ASN A 482 15.44 15.45 -0.94
C ASN A 482 14.11 15.40 -0.17
N ASP A 483 12.99 15.11 -0.84
CA ASP A 483 11.64 15.21 -0.29
C ASP A 483 11.40 14.22 0.86
N ALA A 484 12.06 13.06 0.84
CA ALA A 484 11.94 12.02 1.85
C ALA A 484 12.95 12.12 3.01
N ARG A 485 13.74 13.22 3.12
CA ARG A 485 14.82 13.37 4.11
C ARG A 485 14.39 13.04 5.54
N ASP A 486 13.23 13.54 5.96
CA ASP A 486 12.71 13.37 7.32
C ASP A 486 12.06 11.99 7.56
N LEU A 487 11.96 11.16 6.52
CA LEU A 487 11.42 9.80 6.53
C LEU A 487 12.50 8.72 6.34
N LEU A 488 13.77 9.11 6.30
CA LEU A 488 14.91 8.19 6.22
C LEU A 488 15.08 7.41 7.54
N PRO A 489 15.64 6.18 7.49
CA PRO A 489 15.92 5.38 8.68
C PRO A 489 16.87 6.13 9.63
N VAL A 490 16.69 5.95 10.95
CA VAL A 490 17.46 6.66 12.00
C VAL A 490 18.99 6.52 11.85
N ASP A 491 19.46 5.39 11.33
CA ASP A 491 20.88 5.11 11.07
C ASP A 491 21.45 5.80 9.81
N VAL A 492 20.59 6.36 8.96
CA VAL A 492 20.93 6.96 7.65
C VAL A 492 20.90 8.48 7.75
N ALA A 493 22.08 9.11 7.76
CA ALA A 493 22.22 10.55 7.70
C ALA A 493 22.22 11.06 6.25
N HIS A 494 21.40 12.06 5.94
CA HIS A 494 21.48 12.81 4.69
C HIS A 494 22.72 13.73 4.68
N LEU A 495 23.37 13.88 3.52
CA LEU A 495 24.56 14.71 3.36
C LEU A 495 24.35 15.79 2.30
N ASP A 496 24.22 17.04 2.75
CA ASP A 496 24.10 18.22 1.89
C ASP A 496 25.47 18.65 1.31
N LEU A 497 25.92 18.02 0.22
CA LEU A 497 27.11 18.47 -0.53
C LEU A 497 26.89 19.89 -1.07
N GLN A 498 27.78 20.83 -0.72
CA GLN A 498 27.64 22.25 -1.08
C GLN A 498 27.66 22.44 -2.60
N GLU A 499 28.46 21.66 -3.35
CA GLU A 499 28.49 21.73 -4.81
C GLU A 499 27.14 21.34 -5.46
N GLN A 500 26.27 20.58 -4.77
CA GLN A 500 25.00 20.05 -5.32
C GLN A 500 23.77 20.88 -4.92
N LYS A 501 23.90 21.94 -4.11
CA LYS A 501 22.75 22.76 -3.68
C LYS A 501 22.06 23.54 -4.81
N HIS A 502 22.80 23.84 -5.88
CA HIS A 502 22.28 24.58 -7.03
C HIS A 502 21.28 23.76 -7.85
N THR A 503 21.31 22.43 -7.78
CA THR A 503 20.48 21.52 -8.59
C THR A 503 18.99 21.68 -8.29
N ASN A 504 18.61 21.92 -7.03
CA ASN A 504 17.23 22.22 -6.64
C ASN A 504 16.73 23.55 -7.23
N ALA A 505 17.61 24.56 -7.32
CA ALA A 505 17.30 25.85 -7.93
C ALA A 505 17.13 25.72 -9.45
N LEU A 506 17.93 24.87 -10.13
CA LEU A 506 17.75 24.60 -11.56
C LEU A 506 16.39 23.97 -11.87
N VAL A 507 15.84 23.11 -11.01
CA VAL A 507 14.49 22.52 -11.26
C VAL A 507 13.43 23.61 -11.26
N LEU A 508 13.47 24.54 -10.29
CA LEU A 508 12.60 25.71 -10.25
C LEU A 508 12.82 26.64 -11.45
N GLU A 509 14.08 26.91 -11.82
CA GLU A 509 14.43 27.72 -12.99
C GLU A 509 13.83 27.12 -14.27
N HIS A 510 13.99 25.81 -14.51
CA HIS A 510 13.39 25.11 -15.65
C HIS A 510 11.86 25.19 -15.64
N ILE A 511 11.20 24.97 -14.49
CA ILE A 511 9.74 25.07 -14.38
C ILE A 511 9.24 26.49 -14.70
N LEU A 512 10.02 27.52 -14.30
CA LEU A 512 9.72 28.93 -14.52
C LEU A 512 10.17 29.45 -15.90
N GLN A 513 10.78 28.63 -16.77
CA GLN A 513 11.14 29.06 -18.12
C GLN A 513 9.88 29.42 -18.93
N PRO A 514 9.89 30.51 -19.73
CA PRO A 514 8.73 30.93 -20.53
C PRO A 514 8.20 29.85 -21.48
N SER A 515 9.05 28.92 -21.92
CA SER A 515 8.67 27.76 -22.76
C SER A 515 7.83 26.70 -22.05
N ASN A 516 7.82 26.70 -20.70
CA ASN A 516 7.06 25.76 -19.88
C ASN A 516 5.82 26.41 -19.24
N GLY A 517 5.58 27.70 -19.50
CA GLY A 517 4.30 28.34 -19.23
C GLY A 517 3.19 27.74 -20.10
N VAL A 518 2.09 27.33 -19.48
CA VAL A 518 0.90 26.88 -20.21
C VAL A 518 0.27 28.08 -20.93
N ILE A 519 0.20 28.00 -22.26
CA ILE A 519 -0.52 28.93 -23.14
C ILE A 519 -2.00 28.55 -23.19
#